data_AF-A0A3D6B525-F1
#
_entry.id   AF-A0A3D6B525-F1
#
_cell.length_a   1.000
_cell.length_b   1.000
_cell.length_c   1.000
_cell.angle_alpha   90.00
_cell.angle_beta   90.00
_cell.angle_gamma   90.00
#
_symmetry.space_group_name_H-M   'P 1'
#
loop_
_entity.id
_entity.type
_entity.pdbx_description
1 polymer ?
#
loop_
_entity_poly.entity_id
_entity_poly.type
_entity_poly.pdbx_seq_one_letter_code
_entity_poly.pdbx_strand_id
1 'polypeptide(L)'
;MGTLLCAQDLKKSLSDDIQKYRLSFNYEYVITGIQDVSVSGTAVVQKDCFRIEGAGLLILCDAENVWTLDLEGKEAYVESAGPMDYADYISDIQWEGNDLVGTANEPTSGAIIDFRLYNIVKSPSSGDLSLFTPSSELFEDSSDWIITDLR
;
A
#
# COMPACT_ATOMS: atom_id res chain seq x y z
N MET A 1 20.14 21.12 15.00
CA MET A 1 18.82 21.73 14.80
C MET A 1 18.19 20.99 13.64
N GLY A 2 17.28 20.05 13.92
CA GLY A 2 16.53 19.36 12.87
C GLY A 2 15.44 20.30 12.37
N THR A 3 15.41 20.56 11.08
CA THR A 3 14.32 21.30 10.45
C THR A 3 13.04 20.47 10.63
N LEU A 4 12.04 21.02 11.32
CA LEU A 4 10.69 20.47 11.24
C LEU A 4 10.24 20.61 9.79
N LEU A 5 10.15 19.48 9.07
CA LEU A 5 9.52 19.43 7.76
C LEU A 5 8.03 19.71 7.97
N CYS A 6 7.44 20.60 7.16
CA CYS A 6 5.99 20.70 7.14
C CYS A 6 5.39 19.46 6.45
N ALA A 7 4.11 19.15 6.69
CA ALA A 7 3.44 17.98 6.13
C ALA A 7 3.64 17.85 4.61
N GLN A 8 3.62 18.96 3.87
CA GLN A 8 3.86 19.00 2.43
C GLN A 8 5.28 18.55 2.04
N ASP A 9 6.30 19.03 2.76
CA ASP A 9 7.67 18.61 2.51
C ASP A 9 7.88 17.13 2.84
N LEU A 10 7.18 16.62 3.85
CA LEU A 10 7.26 15.22 4.24
C LEU A 10 6.59 14.29 3.24
N LYS A 11 5.39 14.64 2.74
CA LYS A 11 4.74 13.94 1.62
C LYS A 11 5.67 13.88 0.41
N LYS A 12 6.27 15.01 0.06
CA LYS A 12 7.20 15.10 -1.06
C LYS A 12 8.43 14.22 -0.84
N SER A 13 9.03 14.28 0.35
CA SER A 13 10.18 13.43 0.70
C SER A 13 9.84 11.94 0.58
N LEU A 14 8.67 11.52 1.05
CA LEU A 14 8.21 10.13 0.92
C LEU A 14 8.02 9.75 -0.55
N SER A 15 7.39 10.61 -1.34
CA SER A 15 7.24 10.41 -2.79
C SER A 15 8.59 10.28 -3.49
N ASP A 16 9.53 11.19 -3.21
CA ASP A 16 10.89 11.17 -3.77
C ASP A 16 11.64 9.89 -3.36
N ASP A 17 11.44 9.42 -2.13
CA ASP A 17 12.00 8.16 -1.64
C ASP A 17 11.43 6.95 -2.39
N ILE A 18 10.11 6.89 -2.62
CA ILE A 18 9.46 5.79 -3.37
C ILE A 18 9.96 5.74 -4.82
N GLN A 19 10.21 6.90 -5.44
CA GLN A 19 10.73 6.97 -6.81
C GLN A 19 12.19 6.51 -6.91
N LYS A 20 12.96 6.65 -5.83
CA LYS A 20 14.41 6.36 -5.81
C LYS A 20 14.77 5.01 -5.20
N TYR A 21 14.01 4.56 -4.22
CA TYR A 21 14.29 3.40 -3.39
C TYR A 21 13.12 2.42 -3.40
N ARG A 22 13.40 1.20 -2.97
CA ARG A 22 12.39 0.26 -2.50
C ARG A 22 12.21 0.45 -1.01
N LEU A 23 11.01 0.83 -0.60
CA LEU A 23 10.63 0.97 0.81
C LEU A 23 9.91 -0.28 1.27
N SER A 24 10.30 -0.80 2.43
CA SER A 24 9.58 -1.86 3.14
C SER A 24 9.21 -1.34 4.52
N PHE A 25 7.97 -1.54 4.95
CA PHE A 25 7.49 -1.07 6.24
C PHE A 25 6.34 -1.91 6.76
N ASN A 26 6.11 -1.84 8.07
CA ASN A 26 4.86 -2.25 8.67
C ASN A 26 3.87 -1.08 8.65
N TYR A 27 2.58 -1.38 8.54
CA TYR A 27 1.54 -0.38 8.63
C TYR A 27 0.44 -0.81 9.60
N GLU A 28 -0.18 0.18 10.22
CA GLU A 28 -1.41 0.08 10.99
C GLU A 28 -2.32 1.22 10.51
N TYR A 29 -3.60 0.96 10.33
CA TYR A 29 -4.58 2.03 10.15
C TYR A 29 -5.90 1.71 10.86
N VAL A 30 -6.62 2.77 11.19
CA VAL A 30 -7.98 2.72 11.71
C VAL A 30 -8.87 3.57 10.80
N ILE A 31 -9.89 2.94 10.22
CA ILE A 31 -10.95 3.66 9.52
C ILE A 31 -12.01 4.00 10.56
N THR A 32 -12.21 5.30 10.80
CA THR A 32 -13.20 5.80 11.75
C THR A 32 -14.50 6.12 11.00
N GLY A 33 -15.61 5.56 11.49
CA GLY A 33 -16.93 5.70 10.88
C GLY A 33 -18.06 5.33 11.85
N ILE A 34 -19.07 4.59 11.38
CA ILE A 34 -20.12 4.02 12.26
C ILE A 34 -19.55 2.88 13.11
N GLN A 35 -18.57 2.14 12.57
CA GLN A 35 -17.81 1.11 13.25
C GLN A 35 -16.33 1.29 12.89
N ASP A 36 -15.47 1.23 13.90
CA ASP A 36 -14.03 1.34 13.68
C ASP A 36 -13.49 0.01 13.14
N VAL A 37 -12.77 0.10 12.02
CA VAL A 37 -12.07 -1.04 11.42
C VAL A 37 -10.58 -0.80 11.58
N SER A 38 -9.91 -1.68 12.32
CA SER A 38 -8.46 -1.65 12.49
C SER A 38 -7.81 -2.73 11.63
N VAL A 39 -6.81 -2.32 10.86
CA VAL A 39 -6.03 -3.21 10.00
C VAL A 39 -4.56 -2.97 10.24
N SER A 40 -3.78 -4.05 10.25
CA SER A 40 -2.33 -4.01 10.29
C SER A 40 -1.74 -4.95 9.25
N GLY A 41 -0.54 -4.65 8.80
CA GLY A 41 0.13 -5.47 7.79
C GLY A 41 1.55 -5.03 7.47
N THR A 42 2.03 -5.51 6.33
CA THR A 42 3.33 -5.13 5.77
C THR A 42 3.15 -4.63 4.35
N ALA A 43 4.00 -3.71 3.93
CA ALA A 43 4.03 -3.23 2.57
C ALA A 43 5.45 -3.12 2.03
N VAL A 44 5.57 -3.34 0.73
CA VAL A 44 6.75 -3.03 -0.07
C VAL A 44 6.31 -2.16 -1.24
N VAL A 45 6.94 -1.00 -1.41
CA VAL A 45 6.62 -0.05 -2.49
C VAL A 45 7.88 0.36 -3.22
N GLN A 46 7.78 0.53 -4.54
CA GLN A 46 8.87 0.99 -5.39
C GLN A 46 8.29 1.58 -6.68
N LYS A 47 8.55 2.86 -6.94
CA LYS A 47 7.91 3.60 -8.05
C LYS A 47 6.39 3.39 -8.01
N ASP A 48 5.82 2.90 -9.10
CA ASP A 48 4.39 2.66 -9.27
C ASP A 48 3.98 1.21 -8.90
N CYS A 49 4.90 0.42 -8.36
CA CYS A 49 4.64 -0.96 -7.94
C CYS A 49 4.48 -1.04 -6.42
N PHE A 50 3.58 -1.91 -5.95
CA PHE A 50 3.41 -2.17 -4.53
C PHE A 50 2.99 -3.61 -4.23
N ARG A 51 3.33 -4.07 -3.04
CA ARG A 51 2.86 -5.30 -2.42
C ARG A 51 2.36 -4.93 -1.03
N ILE A 52 1.12 -5.24 -0.71
CA ILE A 52 0.48 -4.97 0.59
C ILE A 52 -0.10 -6.28 1.09
N GLU A 53 0.23 -6.65 2.32
CA GLU A 53 -0.24 -7.88 2.95
C GLU A 53 -0.82 -7.56 4.32
N GLY A 54 -2.09 -7.91 4.53
CA GLY A 54 -2.83 -7.63 5.77
C GLY A 54 -4.33 -7.89 5.62
N ALA A 55 -5.05 -7.96 6.74
CA ALA A 55 -6.50 -8.26 6.78
C ALA A 55 -6.93 -9.51 5.98
N GLY A 56 -6.08 -10.53 5.90
CA GLY A 56 -6.35 -11.76 5.15
C GLY A 56 -6.18 -11.63 3.63
N LEU A 57 -5.75 -10.46 3.14
CA LEU A 57 -5.58 -10.18 1.72
C LEU A 57 -4.10 -9.98 1.37
N LEU A 58 -3.77 -10.33 0.13
CA LEU A 58 -2.53 -9.95 -0.53
C LEU A 58 -2.87 -9.10 -1.76
N ILE A 59 -2.41 -7.85 -1.76
CA ILE A 59 -2.60 -6.92 -2.87
C ILE A 59 -1.26 -6.67 -3.55
N LEU A 60 -1.20 -6.86 -4.87
CA LEU A 60 0.00 -6.72 -5.68
C LEU A 60 -0.26 -5.76 -6.83
N CYS A 61 0.69 -4.90 -7.17
CA CYS A 61 0.60 -4.02 -8.33
C CYS A 61 1.92 -3.93 -9.06
N ASP A 62 1.91 -4.26 -10.33
CA ASP A 62 3.08 -4.25 -11.22
C ASP A 62 3.21 -2.96 -12.05
N ALA A 63 2.51 -1.90 -11.64
CA ALA A 63 2.29 -0.63 -12.34
C ALA A 63 1.26 -0.66 -13.49
N GLU A 64 0.85 -1.84 -13.96
CA GLU A 64 -0.16 -1.97 -15.01
C GLU A 64 -1.45 -2.61 -14.48
N ASN A 65 -1.34 -3.55 -13.56
CA ASN A 65 -2.44 -4.34 -13.02
C ASN A 65 -2.37 -4.34 -11.49
N VAL A 66 -3.52 -4.21 -10.84
CA VAL A 66 -3.67 -4.46 -9.41
C VAL A 66 -4.36 -5.81 -9.23
N TRP A 67 -3.71 -6.69 -8.49
CA TRP A 67 -4.23 -7.99 -8.08
C TRP A 67 -4.62 -7.94 -6.61
N THR A 68 -5.87 -8.24 -6.29
CA THR A 68 -6.32 -8.48 -4.92
C THR A 68 -6.58 -9.96 -4.76
N LEU A 69 -5.87 -10.59 -3.83
CA LEU A 69 -5.88 -12.04 -3.62
C LEU A 69 -6.39 -12.37 -2.21
N ASP A 70 -7.47 -13.12 -2.15
CA ASP A 70 -7.85 -13.88 -0.95
C ASP A 70 -7.31 -15.31 -1.11
N LEU A 71 -6.22 -15.60 -0.41
CA LEU A 71 -5.54 -16.89 -0.50
C LEU A 71 -6.33 -18.01 0.20
N GLU A 72 -7.15 -17.69 1.19
CA GLU A 72 -7.96 -18.67 1.94
C GLU A 72 -9.23 -19.01 1.15
N GLY A 73 -9.92 -17.98 0.65
CA GLY A 73 -11.09 -18.11 -0.22
C GLY A 73 -10.76 -18.59 -1.63
N LYS A 74 -9.48 -18.57 -2.03
CA LYS A 74 -9.00 -18.82 -3.40
C LYS A 74 -9.71 -17.92 -4.41
N GLU A 75 -9.81 -16.64 -4.09
CA GLU A 75 -10.38 -15.61 -4.97
C GLU A 75 -9.30 -14.63 -5.42
N ALA A 76 -9.33 -14.27 -6.70
CA ALA A 76 -8.46 -13.27 -7.27
C ALA A 76 -9.28 -12.27 -8.08
N TYR A 77 -9.04 -10.99 -7.84
CA TYR A 77 -9.58 -9.88 -8.60
C TYR A 77 -8.42 -9.17 -9.27
N VAL A 78 -8.51 -8.94 -10.58
CA VAL A 78 -7.51 -8.16 -11.31
C VAL A 78 -8.17 -6.97 -12.00
N GLU A 79 -7.61 -5.79 -11.79
CA GLU A 79 -8.06 -4.54 -12.37
C GLU A 79 -6.88 -3.76 -12.98
N SER A 80 -7.19 -2.82 -13.87
CA SER A 80 -6.17 -1.96 -14.47
C SER A 80 -5.70 -0.96 -13.42
N ALA A 81 -4.39 -0.78 -13.28
CA ALA A 81 -3.83 0.23 -12.39
C ALA A 81 -4.31 1.63 -12.84
N GLY A 82 -5.16 2.25 -12.02
CA GLY A 82 -5.59 3.63 -12.22
C GLY A 82 -4.49 4.63 -11.85
N PRO A 83 -4.71 5.94 -12.10
CA PRO A 83 -3.82 6.98 -11.61
C PRO A 83 -3.75 6.90 -10.07
N MET A 84 -2.59 6.52 -9.54
CA MET A 84 -2.35 6.41 -8.11
C MET A 84 -1.87 7.76 -7.54
N ASP A 85 -2.78 8.73 -7.42
CA ASP A 85 -2.49 9.99 -6.72
C ASP A 85 -3.21 10.06 -5.37
N TYR A 86 -2.89 9.09 -4.50
CA TYR A 86 -3.47 9.01 -3.16
C TYR A 86 -2.80 9.98 -2.17
N ALA A 87 -1.71 10.66 -2.57
CA ALA A 87 -1.00 11.61 -1.72
C ALA A 87 -1.86 12.85 -1.38
N ASP A 88 -2.80 13.19 -2.27
CA ASP A 88 -3.78 14.25 -2.07
C ASP A 88 -4.80 13.91 -0.98
N TYR A 89 -5.03 12.62 -0.70
CA TYR A 89 -5.98 12.19 0.34
C TYR A 89 -5.39 12.30 1.74
N ILE A 90 -4.06 12.31 1.88
CA ILE A 90 -3.39 12.52 3.17
C ILE A 90 -3.65 13.97 3.61
N SER A 91 -4.40 14.21 4.69
CA SER A 91 -4.61 15.56 5.21
C SER A 91 -3.48 16.04 6.10
N ASP A 92 -2.84 15.13 6.83
CA ASP A 92 -1.73 15.44 7.72
C ASP A 92 -0.75 14.28 7.79
N ILE A 93 0.53 14.60 8.01
CA ILE A 93 1.59 13.60 8.15
C ILE A 93 2.76 14.17 8.94
N GLN A 94 3.27 13.39 9.89
CA GLN A 94 4.41 13.78 10.73
C GLN A 94 5.21 12.57 11.22
N TRP A 95 6.45 12.83 11.64
CA TRP A 95 7.25 11.84 12.35
C TRP A 95 6.92 11.86 13.84
N GLU A 96 6.57 10.72 14.39
CA GLU A 96 6.48 10.47 15.83
C GLU A 96 7.56 9.46 16.23
N GLY A 97 8.70 9.98 16.70
CA GLY A 97 9.89 9.15 16.93
C GLY A 97 10.43 8.60 15.61
N ASN A 98 10.35 7.28 15.43
CA ASN A 98 10.79 6.58 14.21
C ASN A 98 9.63 6.17 13.29
N ASP A 99 8.41 6.58 13.63
CA ASP A 99 7.21 6.18 12.93
C ASP A 99 6.66 7.38 12.15
N LEU A 100 6.13 7.10 10.98
CA LEU A 100 5.45 8.08 10.15
C LEU A 100 3.95 7.91 10.38
N VAL A 101 3.35 8.87 11.07
CA VAL A 101 1.92 8.86 11.36
C VAL A 101 1.21 9.92 10.52
N GLY A 102 -0.07 9.71 10.27
CA GLY A 102 -0.87 10.72 9.60
C GLY A 102 -2.33 10.35 9.53
N THR A 103 -3.08 11.24 8.88
CA THR A 103 -4.49 11.08 8.65
C THR A 103 -4.76 11.27 7.17
N ALA A 104 -5.58 10.40 6.59
CA ALA A 104 -6.09 10.53 5.23
C ALA A 104 -7.63 10.60 5.23
N ASN A 105 -8.20 11.32 4.27
CA ASN A 105 -9.64 11.38 4.07
C ASN A 105 -9.98 10.64 2.79
N GLU A 106 -10.81 9.61 2.89
CA GLU A 106 -11.31 8.93 1.71
C GLU A 106 -12.37 9.82 1.04
N PRO A 107 -12.16 10.23 -0.23
CA PRO A 107 -12.92 11.30 -0.86
C PRO A 107 -14.38 10.94 -1.15
N THR A 108 -14.73 9.66 -1.26
CA THR A 108 -16.09 9.23 -1.69
C THR A 108 -17.04 8.93 -0.53
N SER A 109 -16.52 8.50 0.60
CA SER A 109 -17.26 8.08 1.80
C SER A 109 -17.15 9.08 2.95
N GLY A 110 -16.15 9.98 2.91
CA GLY A 110 -15.83 10.87 4.02
C GLY A 110 -15.22 10.14 5.22
N ALA A 111 -14.79 8.89 5.05
CA ALA A 111 -14.11 8.13 6.08
C ALA A 111 -12.75 8.76 6.40
N ILE A 112 -12.44 8.82 7.69
CA ILE A 112 -11.14 9.29 8.19
C ILE A 112 -10.29 8.05 8.47
N ILE A 113 -9.08 8.04 7.92
CA ILE A 113 -8.12 6.95 8.05
C ILE A 113 -6.91 7.48 8.82
N ASP A 114 -6.82 7.13 10.09
CA ASP A 114 -5.61 7.39 10.87
C ASP A 114 -4.64 6.23 10.65
N PHE A 115 -3.40 6.53 10.26
CA PHE A 115 -2.40 5.54 9.91
C PHE A 115 -1.08 5.76 10.64
N ARG A 116 -0.33 4.66 10.75
CA ARG A 116 1.05 4.62 11.25
C ARG A 116 1.86 3.69 10.38
N LEU A 117 2.99 4.18 9.88
CA LEU A 117 4.00 3.39 9.19
C LEU A 117 5.23 3.30 10.10
N TYR A 118 5.73 2.10 10.34
CA TYR A 118 6.84 1.86 11.25
C TYR A 118 7.79 0.79 10.69
N ASN A 119 8.99 0.71 11.27
CA ASN A 119 10.08 -0.13 10.76
C ASN A 119 10.39 0.13 9.27
N ILE A 120 10.39 1.40 8.87
CA ILE A 120 10.62 1.80 7.47
C ILE A 120 12.08 1.53 7.10
N VAL A 121 12.29 0.64 6.14
CA VAL A 121 13.61 0.28 5.60
C VAL A 121 13.69 0.74 4.16
N LYS A 122 14.78 1.45 3.82
CA LYS A 122 15.12 1.82 2.45
C LYS A 122 16.14 0.85 1.89
N SER A 123 15.87 0.32 0.71
CA SER A 123 16.80 -0.51 -0.06
C SER A 123 16.92 0.02 -1.49
N PRO A 124 18.01 -0.30 -2.21
CA PRO A 124 18.11 0.06 -3.62
C PRO A 124 16.93 -0.53 -4.41
N SER A 125 16.35 0.26 -5.32
CA SER A 125 15.35 -0.25 -6.25
C SER A 125 15.91 -1.40 -7.08
N SER A 126 15.09 -2.43 -7.31
CA SER A 126 15.43 -3.55 -8.18
C SER A 126 14.68 -3.46 -9.51
N GLY A 127 15.32 -3.90 -10.59
CA GLY A 127 14.65 -4.14 -11.87
C GLY A 127 13.82 -5.44 -11.87
N ASP A 128 14.01 -6.29 -10.87
CA ASP A 128 13.16 -7.45 -10.62
C ASP A 128 11.87 -7.03 -9.91
N LEU A 129 10.76 -7.18 -10.63
CA LEU A 129 9.41 -6.82 -10.20
C LEU A 129 8.56 -8.05 -9.84
N SER A 130 9.14 -9.26 -9.78
CA SER A 130 8.42 -10.50 -9.45
C SER A 130 7.73 -10.47 -8.09
N LEU A 131 8.20 -9.62 -7.16
CA LEU A 131 7.56 -9.39 -5.87
C LEU A 131 6.15 -8.77 -5.99
N PHE A 132 5.88 -8.11 -7.11
CA PHE A 132 4.69 -7.30 -7.36
C PHE A 132 3.69 -7.94 -8.33
N THR A 133 3.95 -9.19 -8.73
CA THR A 133 3.04 -10.00 -9.54
C THR A 133 2.74 -11.32 -8.81
N PRO A 134 1.55 -11.91 -9.01
CA PRO A 134 1.30 -13.26 -8.53
C PRO A 134 2.29 -14.26 -9.17
N SER A 135 2.80 -15.21 -8.38
CA SER A 135 3.57 -16.33 -8.95
C SER A 135 2.66 -17.18 -9.82
N SER A 136 3.17 -17.68 -10.94
CA SER A 136 2.43 -18.65 -11.77
C SER A 136 2.09 -19.92 -11.00
N GLU A 137 2.95 -20.31 -10.04
CA GLU A 137 2.75 -21.47 -9.16
C GLU A 137 1.50 -21.33 -8.29
N LEU A 138 1.05 -20.10 -8.00
CA LEU A 138 -0.14 -19.84 -7.20
C LEU A 138 -1.40 -20.42 -7.84
N PHE A 139 -1.44 -20.46 -9.17
CA PHE A 139 -2.60 -20.86 -9.97
C PHE A 139 -2.40 -22.21 -10.67
N GLU A 140 -1.37 -22.99 -10.33
CA GLU A 140 -1.13 -24.30 -10.98
C GLU A 140 -2.32 -25.25 -10.81
N ASP A 141 -2.97 -25.21 -9.64
CA ASP A 141 -4.24 -25.89 -9.37
C ASP A 141 -5.45 -24.96 -9.63
N SER A 142 -5.48 -24.35 -10.82
CA SER A 142 -6.47 -23.35 -11.24
C SER A 142 -7.95 -23.79 -11.15
N SER A 143 -8.25 -25.07 -10.96
CA SER A 143 -9.63 -25.56 -10.80
C SER A 143 -10.33 -25.04 -9.55
N ASP A 144 -9.54 -24.56 -8.58
CA ASP A 144 -10.05 -24.15 -7.27
C ASP A 144 -10.10 -22.63 -7.11
N TRP A 145 -9.59 -21.87 -8.09
CA TRP A 145 -9.53 -20.42 -8.03
C TRP A 145 -10.69 -19.78 -8.77
N ILE A 146 -11.32 -18.80 -8.14
CA ILE A 146 -12.25 -17.89 -8.79
C ILE A 146 -11.45 -16.65 -9.19
N ILE A 147 -11.25 -16.45 -10.49
CA ILE A 147 -10.53 -15.30 -11.03
C ILE A 147 -11.52 -14.38 -11.74
N THR A 148 -11.60 -13.14 -11.27
CA THR A 148 -12.43 -12.08 -11.85
C THR A 148 -11.52 -11.04 -12.49
N ASP A 149 -11.62 -10.89 -13.82
CA ASP A 149 -10.90 -9.88 -14.59
C ASP A 149 -11.79 -8.67 -14.88
N LEU A 150 -11.36 -7.49 -14.44
CA LEU A 150 -12.09 -6.22 -14.52
C LEU A 150 -11.37 -5.18 -15.41
N ARG A 151 -10.34 -5.59 -16.15
CA ARG A 151 -9.51 -4.70 -16.98
C ARG A 151 -10.18 -4.24 -18.27
#